data_AF-A0A9D1JNP6-F1
#
_entry.id   AF-A0A9D1JNP6-F1
#
_cell.length_a   1.000
_cell.length_b   1.000
_cell.length_c   1.000
_cell.angle_alpha   90.00
_cell.angle_beta   90.00
_cell.angle_gamma   90.00
#
_symmetry.space_group_name_H-M   'P 1'
#
loop_
_entity.id
_entity.type
_entity.pdbx_description
1 polymer ?
#
loop_
_entity_poly.entity_id
_entity_poly.type
_entity_poly.pdbx_seq_one_letter_code
_entity_poly.pdbx_strand_id
1 'polypeptide(L)'
;MMKRLFATVLICFTVLSCLTGCNFGQLNNDVVDENFFCKAIDENNVAVGDVRTYPETGAVFFPEQIQGYTVSQIGFNSGLGFGGNGYLHTSSENGIIIERCYFPHTIKEICDGYMKLTSGGLKIFYCGEVVDLGILATDRDATIYVPAESYEAFDEVLSQYYHGSLLKANVCYNLNYDENNYYYIDYYENGEKISYIPPIPQRDGYTFGGWFQEADCINQWNFDTDTLEISEETQEMKLFAKWIVGQQAEN
;
A
#
# COMPACT_ATOMS: atom_id res chain seq x y z
N MET A 1 15.40 49.49 61.28
CA MET A 1 15.56 48.88 62.62
C MET A 1 14.52 47.75 62.72
N MET A 2 14.77 46.57 62.15
CA MET A 2 15.24 45.29 62.73
C MET A 2 15.52 44.37 61.50
N LYS A 3 16.69 43.76 61.19
CA LYS A 3 17.51 42.70 61.84
C LYS A 3 16.62 41.51 62.27
N ARG A 4 16.71 40.24 61.81
CA ARG A 4 17.82 39.32 61.41
C ARG A 4 17.22 38.10 60.63
N LEU A 5 17.86 37.53 59.59
CA LEU A 5 18.76 36.32 59.56
C LEU A 5 18.02 35.01 59.96
N PHE A 6 17.89 33.95 59.13
CA PHE A 6 18.84 32.83 58.80
C PHE A 6 18.34 32.14 57.49
N ALA A 7 19.12 31.89 56.43
CA ALA A 7 20.25 30.96 56.21
C ALA A 7 19.90 29.45 56.17
N THR A 8 19.82 28.93 54.93
CA THR A 8 20.38 27.66 54.40
C THR A 8 19.89 26.30 54.93
N VAL A 9 19.23 25.51 54.07
CA VAL A 9 19.64 24.11 53.77
C VAL A 9 19.32 23.82 52.29
N LEU A 10 20.39 23.69 51.50
CA LEU A 10 20.43 23.09 50.18
C LEU A 10 20.45 21.56 50.38
N ILE A 11 19.45 20.82 49.93
CA ILE A 11 19.57 19.37 49.75
C ILE A 11 19.49 19.09 48.25
N CYS A 12 20.66 18.81 47.69
CA CYS A 12 20.81 18.14 46.40
C CYS A 12 20.09 16.80 46.45
N PHE A 13 19.10 16.60 45.56
CA PHE A 13 18.74 15.28 45.08
C PHE A 13 19.01 15.23 43.58
N THR A 14 20.29 15.07 43.24
CA THR A 14 20.69 14.47 41.96
C THR A 14 20.30 13.00 42.02
N VAL A 15 19.08 12.68 41.61
CA VAL A 15 18.75 11.30 41.26
C VAL A 15 19.36 11.03 39.88
N LEU A 16 20.62 10.62 39.93
CA LEU A 16 21.29 9.89 38.87
C LEU A 16 20.68 8.48 38.85
N SER A 17 19.54 8.31 38.19
CA SER A 17 19.09 7.00 37.76
C SER A 17 19.46 6.83 36.30
N CYS A 18 20.62 6.21 36.09
CA CYS A 18 20.94 5.46 34.89
C CYS A 18 19.85 4.40 34.70
N LEU A 19 18.82 4.75 33.93
CA LEU A 19 18.00 3.78 33.23
C LEU A 19 18.11 4.20 31.78
N THR A 20 19.00 3.48 31.09
CA THR A 20 18.98 3.22 29.65
C THR A 20 18.03 4.15 28.93
N GLY A 21 18.56 5.24 28.37
CA GLY A 21 17.85 5.95 27.32
C GLY A 21 17.52 4.93 26.26
N CYS A 22 16.30 4.38 26.33
CA CYS A 22 15.62 3.88 25.16
C CYS A 22 15.82 4.98 24.15
N ASN A 23 16.52 4.63 23.09
CA ASN A 23 16.72 5.47 21.95
C ASN A 23 15.31 5.80 21.46
N PHE A 24 14.70 6.88 21.98
CA PHE A 24 13.75 7.69 21.24
C PHE A 24 14.59 8.33 20.12
N GLY A 25 15.11 7.48 19.24
CA GLY A 25 15.44 7.87 17.90
C GLY A 25 14.09 8.28 17.34
N GLN A 26 13.84 9.58 17.34
CA GLN A 26 13.15 10.16 16.20
C GLN A 26 13.82 9.56 14.97
N LEU A 27 13.21 8.54 14.38
CA LEU A 27 13.40 8.24 12.98
C LEU A 27 12.79 9.42 12.22
N ASN A 28 13.44 10.58 12.30
CA ASN A 28 13.27 11.71 11.41
C ASN A 28 14.11 11.45 10.16
N ASN A 29 14.04 10.25 9.60
CA ASN A 29 14.41 10.08 8.21
C ASN A 29 13.18 10.53 7.45
N ASP A 30 13.19 11.78 6.99
CA ASP A 30 12.21 12.25 6.01
C ASP A 30 12.33 11.33 4.80
N VAL A 31 11.43 10.34 4.69
CA VAL A 31 11.36 9.51 3.50
C VAL A 31 10.73 10.37 2.42
N VAL A 32 11.57 10.88 1.54
CA VAL A 32 11.15 11.73 0.42
C VAL A 32 10.92 10.86 -0.80
N ASP A 33 9.67 10.82 -1.23
CA ASP A 33 9.23 10.24 -2.48
C ASP A 33 8.63 11.33 -3.38
N GLU A 34 8.79 11.17 -4.69
CA GLU A 34 8.28 12.14 -5.67
C GLU A 34 6.77 12.02 -5.90
N ASN A 35 6.20 10.83 -5.68
CA ASN A 35 4.81 10.50 -5.98
C ASN A 35 3.94 10.46 -4.72
N PHE A 36 4.53 10.19 -3.56
CA PHE A 36 3.80 9.99 -2.31
C PHE A 36 4.33 10.83 -1.15
N PHE A 37 3.43 11.14 -0.22
CA PHE A 37 3.82 11.57 1.11
C PHE A 37 4.08 10.36 1.99
N CYS A 38 5.24 10.31 2.64
CA CYS A 38 5.68 9.14 3.37
C CYS A 38 6.08 9.49 4.80
N LYS A 39 6.04 8.50 5.70
CA LYS A 39 6.53 8.61 7.06
C LYS A 39 7.25 7.32 7.45
N ALA A 40 8.52 7.42 7.86
CA ALA A 40 9.25 6.28 8.39
C ALA A 40 8.51 5.71 9.62
N ILE A 41 8.35 4.38 9.65
CA ILE A 41 7.77 3.65 10.79
C ILE A 41 8.92 3.15 11.66
N ASP A 42 9.87 2.47 11.04
CA ASP A 42 11.08 1.94 11.66
C ASP A 42 12.27 2.02 10.68
N GLU A 43 13.35 1.29 10.94
CA GLU A 43 14.55 1.27 10.09
C GLU A 43 14.36 0.60 8.72
N ASN A 44 13.29 -0.21 8.57
CA ASN A 44 13.01 -1.02 7.37
C ASN A 44 11.65 -0.69 6.73
N ASN A 45 10.73 -0.07 7.46
CA ASN A 45 9.35 0.12 7.02
C ASN A 45 8.93 1.59 6.91
N VAL A 46 8.07 1.88 5.94
CA VAL A 46 7.49 3.20 5.70
C VAL A 46 5.97 3.13 5.56
N ALA A 47 5.28 4.16 6.05
CA ALA A 47 3.86 4.39 5.84
C ALA A 47 3.66 5.36 4.67
N VAL A 48 2.70 5.06 3.80
CA VAL A 48 2.37 5.89 2.64
C VAL A 48 1.04 6.60 2.84
N GLY A 49 1.05 7.91 2.64
CA GLY A 49 -0.09 8.82 2.76
C GLY A 49 -0.65 9.22 1.38
N ASP A 50 -0.99 10.49 1.24
CA ASP A 50 -1.56 11.06 0.03
C ASP A 50 -0.60 11.00 -1.17
N VAL A 51 -1.16 11.13 -2.37
CA VAL A 51 -0.38 11.32 -3.59
C VAL A 51 0.07 12.79 -3.71
N ARG A 52 1.27 13.01 -4.23
CA ARG A 52 1.80 14.35 -4.54
C ARG A 52 1.35 14.84 -5.91
N THR A 53 1.22 13.90 -6.85
CA THR A 53 0.76 14.15 -8.21
C THR A 53 -0.33 13.16 -8.55
N TYR A 54 -1.50 13.66 -8.93
CA TYR A 54 -2.64 12.83 -9.31
C TYR A 54 -2.45 12.34 -10.74
N PRO A 55 -2.48 11.02 -10.98
CA PRO A 55 -2.31 10.48 -12.31
C PRO A 55 -3.54 10.77 -13.18
N GLU A 56 -3.32 11.25 -14.40
CA GLU A 56 -4.40 11.56 -15.36
C GLU A 56 -5.27 10.33 -15.70
N THR A 57 -4.71 9.12 -15.53
CA THR A 57 -5.43 7.85 -15.70
C THR A 57 -6.48 7.59 -14.63
N GLY A 58 -6.46 8.33 -13.51
CA GLY A 58 -7.30 8.05 -12.34
C GLY A 58 -6.91 6.80 -11.55
N ALA A 59 -5.77 6.18 -11.86
CA ALA A 59 -5.30 4.93 -11.26
C ALA A 59 -3.98 5.12 -10.51
N VAL A 60 -3.94 4.75 -9.22
CA VAL A 60 -2.76 4.87 -8.36
C VAL A 60 -2.27 3.49 -7.93
N PHE A 61 -1.03 3.14 -8.27
CA PHE A 61 -0.34 1.96 -7.77
C PHE A 61 0.57 2.35 -6.60
N PHE A 62 0.25 1.86 -5.40
CA PHE A 62 1.12 2.04 -4.23
C PHE A 62 2.29 1.05 -4.34
N PRO A 63 3.55 1.49 -4.24
CA PRO A 63 4.71 0.63 -4.47
C PRO A 63 4.97 -0.29 -3.27
N GLU A 64 5.64 -1.44 -3.50
CA GLU A 64 6.11 -2.34 -2.43
C GLU A 64 7.26 -1.75 -1.62
N GLN A 65 8.06 -0.88 -2.25
CA GLN A 65 9.22 -0.25 -1.63
C GLN A 65 9.35 1.22 -2.05
N ILE A 66 9.84 2.05 -1.13
CA ILE A 66 10.21 3.44 -1.37
C ILE A 66 11.57 3.68 -0.74
N GLN A 67 12.56 4.11 -1.54
CA GLN A 67 13.92 4.41 -1.05
C GLN A 67 14.56 3.25 -0.24
N GLY A 68 14.26 1.99 -0.59
CA GLY A 68 14.73 0.79 0.10
C GLY A 68 13.97 0.42 1.37
N TYR A 69 12.98 1.22 1.78
CA TYR A 69 12.03 0.85 2.83
C TYR A 69 10.89 0.03 2.24
N THR A 70 10.46 -1.03 2.93
CA THR A 70 9.22 -1.73 2.63
C THR A 70 8.03 -0.82 2.96
N VAL A 71 7.13 -0.64 2.00
CA VAL A 71 5.85 0.02 2.25
C VAL A 71 4.96 -0.99 2.97
N SER A 72 4.79 -0.82 4.28
CA SER A 72 4.07 -1.78 5.12
C SER A 72 2.79 -1.21 5.75
N GLN A 73 2.56 0.09 5.62
CA GLN A 73 1.38 0.74 6.18
C GLN A 73 0.79 1.75 5.21
N ILE A 74 -0.54 1.80 5.18
CA ILE A 74 -1.28 2.83 4.46
C ILE A 74 -1.86 3.83 5.44
N GLY A 75 -1.57 5.10 5.20
CA GLY A 75 -1.96 6.22 6.01
C GLY A 75 -1.17 6.38 7.30
N PHE A 76 -1.12 7.60 7.81
CA PHE A 76 -0.53 7.92 9.09
C PHE A 76 -1.07 9.23 9.65
N ASN A 77 -1.11 9.36 10.98
CA ASN A 77 -1.49 10.63 11.57
C ASN A 77 -0.36 11.66 11.40
N SER A 78 -0.67 12.76 10.70
CA SER A 78 0.24 13.87 10.42
C SER A 78 0.08 15.07 11.37
N GLY A 79 -0.74 14.99 12.43
CA GLY A 79 -0.87 16.06 13.44
C GLY A 79 -2.29 16.29 13.95
N LEU A 80 -2.68 17.56 14.14
CA LEU A 80 -3.87 18.04 14.90
C LEU A 80 -5.27 17.56 14.44
N GLY A 81 -5.40 16.49 13.65
CA GLY A 81 -6.68 15.83 13.37
C GLY A 81 -7.53 16.49 12.27
N PHE A 82 -6.95 17.34 11.43
CA PHE A 82 -7.68 18.12 10.42
C PHE A 82 -7.50 17.69 8.96
N GLY A 83 -7.03 16.46 8.70
CA GLY A 83 -6.75 16.02 7.33
C GLY A 83 -5.46 16.65 6.82
N GLY A 84 -4.43 15.83 6.72
CA GLY A 84 -3.14 16.22 6.16
C GLY A 84 -2.64 15.12 5.23
N ASN A 85 -1.38 15.24 4.83
CA ASN A 85 -0.80 14.39 3.78
C ASN A 85 -0.66 12.90 4.16
N GLY A 86 -1.04 12.51 5.37
CA GLY A 86 -1.13 11.10 5.76
C GLY A 86 -2.46 10.43 5.41
N TYR A 87 -3.37 11.14 4.75
CA TYR A 87 -4.68 10.65 4.29
C TYR A 87 -4.81 10.86 2.79
N LEU A 88 -5.34 9.87 2.06
CA LEU A 88 -5.54 9.98 0.61
C LEU A 88 -6.78 10.80 0.30
N HIS A 89 -6.62 11.89 -0.46
CA HIS A 89 -7.75 12.57 -1.07
C HIS A 89 -8.01 11.96 -2.45
N THR A 90 -9.26 11.60 -2.77
CA THR A 90 -9.57 10.94 -4.05
C THR A 90 -9.83 11.91 -5.20
N SER A 91 -9.62 13.20 -4.99
CA SER A 91 -9.71 14.19 -6.06
C SER A 91 -8.71 15.31 -5.85
N SER A 92 -8.06 15.71 -6.94
CA SER A 92 -7.21 16.90 -6.98
C SER A 92 -8.04 18.20 -7.05
N GLU A 93 -7.40 19.32 -6.74
CA GLU A 93 -7.97 20.67 -6.93
C GLU A 93 -8.34 20.97 -8.40
N ASN A 94 -7.65 20.33 -9.35
CA ASN A 94 -7.87 20.51 -10.79
C ASN A 94 -8.93 19.55 -11.36
N GLY A 95 -9.60 18.75 -10.52
CA GLY A 95 -10.71 17.89 -10.92
C GLY A 95 -10.34 16.50 -11.42
N ILE A 96 -9.06 16.10 -11.38
CA ILE A 96 -8.67 14.69 -11.56
C ILE A 96 -9.22 13.89 -10.38
N ILE A 97 -9.92 12.79 -10.67
CA ILE A 97 -10.50 11.88 -9.70
C ILE A 97 -9.70 10.57 -9.72
N ILE A 98 -9.36 10.05 -8.55
CA ILE A 98 -8.85 8.70 -8.40
C ILE A 98 -10.04 7.75 -8.42
N GLU A 99 -10.11 6.92 -9.45
CA GLU A 99 -11.13 5.90 -9.62
C GLU A 99 -10.62 4.52 -9.17
N ARG A 100 -9.29 4.33 -9.11
CA ARG A 100 -8.67 3.02 -8.82
C ARG A 100 -7.43 3.15 -7.95
N CYS A 101 -7.40 2.41 -6.84
CA CYS A 101 -6.23 2.30 -5.96
C CYS A 101 -5.76 0.84 -5.89
N TYR A 102 -4.48 0.60 -6.13
CA TYR A 102 -3.86 -0.72 -6.01
C TYR A 102 -2.87 -0.73 -4.85
N PHE A 103 -3.15 -1.55 -3.85
CA PHE A 103 -2.30 -1.75 -2.69
C PHE A 103 -1.54 -3.07 -2.82
N PRO A 104 -0.20 -3.05 -2.63
CA PRO A 104 0.64 -4.22 -2.81
C PRO A 104 0.49 -5.19 -1.64
N HIS A 105 1.05 -6.39 -1.79
CA HIS A 105 0.96 -7.42 -0.77
C HIS A 105 1.77 -7.11 0.50
N THR A 106 2.66 -6.13 0.45
CA THR A 106 3.52 -5.74 1.58
C THR A 106 2.78 -5.00 2.68
N ILE A 107 1.55 -4.54 2.44
CA ILE A 107 0.75 -3.82 3.43
C ILE A 107 0.33 -4.74 4.58
N LYS A 108 0.59 -4.30 5.80
CA LYS A 108 0.24 -4.99 7.06
C LYS A 108 -0.77 -4.21 7.88
N GLU A 109 -0.66 -2.88 7.85
CA GLU A 109 -1.47 -2.00 8.68
C GLU A 109 -2.13 -0.90 7.86
N ILE A 110 -3.32 -0.47 8.30
CA ILE A 110 -4.07 0.62 7.68
C ILE A 110 -4.48 1.59 8.79
N CYS A 111 -4.21 2.87 8.56
CA CYS A 111 -4.70 3.94 9.40
C CYS A 111 -6.20 4.13 9.19
N ASP A 112 -6.96 4.17 10.29
CA ASP A 112 -8.40 4.41 10.27
C ASP A 112 -8.76 5.74 9.56
N GLY A 113 -9.77 5.68 8.69
CA GLY A 113 -10.26 6.78 7.89
C GLY A 113 -9.22 7.34 6.91
N TYR A 114 -8.28 6.49 6.45
CA TYR A 114 -7.21 6.85 5.52
C TYR A 114 -7.72 7.62 4.29
N MET A 115 -8.79 7.16 3.66
CA MET A 115 -9.32 7.75 2.43
C MET A 115 -10.41 8.78 2.74
N LYS A 116 -10.30 9.95 2.09
CA LYS A 116 -11.30 11.01 2.08
C LYS A 116 -12.01 11.02 0.73
N LEU A 117 -13.20 10.42 0.70
CA LEU A 117 -13.92 10.15 -0.55
C LEU A 117 -14.73 11.37 -1.01
N THR A 118 -14.32 11.97 -2.12
CA THR A 118 -15.00 13.14 -2.71
C THR A 118 -16.04 12.77 -3.76
N SER A 119 -15.94 11.58 -4.36
CA SER A 119 -16.87 11.01 -5.34
C SER A 119 -17.20 9.55 -5.03
N GLY A 120 -18.29 9.04 -5.59
CA GLY A 120 -18.59 7.60 -5.57
C GLY A 120 -17.85 6.85 -6.68
N GLY A 121 -17.79 5.52 -6.58
CA GLY A 121 -17.28 4.65 -7.64
C GLY A 121 -15.79 4.31 -7.56
N LEU A 122 -15.10 4.67 -6.47
CA LEU A 122 -13.73 4.22 -6.21
C LEU A 122 -13.68 2.69 -6.13
N LYS A 123 -12.76 2.10 -6.91
CA LYS A 123 -12.39 0.69 -6.83
C LYS A 123 -11.06 0.54 -6.10
N ILE A 124 -11.02 -0.29 -5.09
CA ILE A 124 -9.83 -0.57 -4.28
C ILE A 124 -9.41 -2.01 -4.54
N PHE A 125 -8.15 -2.22 -4.90
CA PHE A 125 -7.55 -3.53 -5.13
C PHE A 125 -6.51 -3.77 -4.05
N TYR A 126 -6.82 -4.64 -3.10
CA TYR A 126 -6.00 -4.83 -1.91
C TYR A 126 -5.51 -6.29 -1.83
N CYS A 127 -4.19 -6.49 -1.78
CA CYS A 127 -3.58 -7.82 -1.65
C CYS A 127 -2.66 -7.97 -0.43
N GLY A 128 -2.72 -7.04 0.53
CA GLY A 128 -1.94 -7.09 1.78
C GLY A 128 -2.50 -8.08 2.82
N GLU A 129 -2.04 -7.95 4.06
CA GLU A 129 -2.51 -8.77 5.18
C GLU A 129 -4.02 -8.63 5.40
N VAL A 130 -4.64 -9.73 5.83
CA VAL A 130 -6.08 -9.79 6.13
C VAL A 130 -6.37 -8.91 7.35
N VAL A 131 -6.99 -7.77 7.08
CA VAL A 131 -7.41 -6.76 8.06
C VAL A 131 -8.82 -6.27 7.72
N ASP A 132 -9.49 -5.63 8.67
CA ASP A 132 -10.79 -4.99 8.41
C ASP A 132 -10.63 -3.82 7.43
N LEU A 133 -10.97 -4.05 6.17
CA LEU A 133 -10.85 -3.04 5.11
C LEU A 133 -11.94 -1.96 5.20
N GLY A 134 -12.94 -2.13 6.05
CA GLY A 134 -13.97 -1.12 6.32
C GLY A 134 -13.40 0.17 6.92
N ILE A 135 -12.20 0.11 7.51
CA ILE A 135 -11.52 1.28 8.09
C ILE A 135 -10.86 2.19 7.04
N LEU A 136 -10.79 1.77 5.77
CA LEU A 136 -10.20 2.59 4.70
C LEU A 136 -10.97 3.89 4.47
N ALA A 137 -12.30 3.87 4.55
CA ALA A 137 -13.16 5.01 4.29
C ALA A 137 -14.39 5.01 5.22
N THR A 138 -14.69 6.15 5.83
CA THR A 138 -15.74 6.25 6.86
C THR A 138 -16.98 7.02 6.40
N ASP A 139 -16.97 7.62 5.21
CA ASP A 139 -17.95 8.62 4.78
C ASP A 139 -18.71 8.29 3.48
N ARG A 140 -18.20 7.36 2.64
CA ARG A 140 -18.89 6.85 1.45
C ARG A 140 -18.51 5.40 1.14
N ASP A 141 -19.32 4.77 0.30
CA ASP A 141 -19.14 3.40 -0.15
C ASP A 141 -18.11 3.30 -1.29
N ALA A 142 -17.19 2.35 -1.17
CA ALA A 142 -16.27 1.92 -2.22
C ALA A 142 -16.56 0.48 -2.65
N THR A 143 -15.99 0.05 -3.76
CA THR A 143 -15.92 -1.37 -4.12
C THR A 143 -14.51 -1.86 -3.86
N ILE A 144 -14.38 -2.82 -2.95
CA ILE A 144 -13.11 -3.43 -2.58
C ILE A 144 -13.01 -4.78 -3.27
N TYR A 145 -11.88 -5.02 -3.93
CA TYR A 145 -11.49 -6.27 -4.54
C TYR A 145 -10.30 -6.84 -3.77
N VAL A 146 -10.38 -8.13 -3.45
CA VAL A 146 -9.33 -8.90 -2.77
C VAL A 146 -9.01 -10.18 -3.56
N PRO A 147 -7.86 -10.83 -3.35
CA PRO A 147 -7.55 -12.10 -4.02
C PRO A 147 -8.65 -13.13 -3.79
N ALA A 148 -9.05 -13.85 -4.83
CA ALA A 148 -10.17 -14.80 -4.76
C ALA A 148 -9.95 -15.89 -3.69
N GLU A 149 -8.70 -16.31 -3.49
CA GLU A 149 -8.30 -17.30 -2.48
C GLU A 149 -8.36 -16.79 -1.03
N SER A 150 -8.28 -15.47 -0.82
CA SER A 150 -8.32 -14.84 0.51
C SER A 150 -9.67 -14.20 0.81
N TYR A 151 -10.62 -14.22 -0.13
CA TYR A 151 -11.91 -13.55 -0.01
C TYR A 151 -12.67 -13.89 1.27
N GLU A 152 -12.80 -15.18 1.61
CA GLU A 152 -13.56 -15.61 2.79
C GLU A 152 -12.94 -15.07 4.08
N ALA A 153 -11.60 -14.97 4.14
CA ALA A 153 -10.90 -14.42 5.30
C ALA A 153 -11.13 -12.91 5.44
N PHE A 154 -11.19 -12.18 4.31
CA PHE A 154 -11.55 -10.76 4.32
C PHE A 154 -13.03 -10.53 4.69
N ASP A 155 -13.93 -11.35 4.16
CA ASP A 155 -15.37 -11.28 4.45
C ASP A 155 -15.65 -11.51 5.95
N GLU A 156 -14.92 -12.43 6.58
CA GLU A 156 -15.03 -12.72 8.02
C GLU A 156 -14.61 -11.52 8.91
N VAL A 157 -13.56 -10.78 8.53
CA VAL A 157 -13.05 -9.66 9.33
C VAL A 157 -13.68 -8.31 8.97
N LEU A 158 -14.38 -8.22 7.84
CA LEU A 158 -14.97 -6.98 7.37
C LEU A 158 -16.05 -6.49 8.33
N SER A 159 -15.93 -5.23 8.76
CA SER A 159 -16.91 -4.62 9.66
C SER A 159 -18.32 -4.65 9.07
N GLN A 160 -19.29 -5.07 9.88
CA GLN A 160 -20.73 -4.98 9.56
C GLN A 160 -21.22 -3.54 9.27
N TYR A 161 -20.43 -2.53 9.67
CA TYR A 161 -20.73 -1.12 9.40
C TYR A 161 -20.20 -0.65 8.05
N TYR A 162 -19.44 -1.48 7.35
CA TYR A 162 -19.06 -1.21 5.97
C TYR A 162 -20.28 -1.39 5.06
N HIS A 163 -20.62 -0.34 4.32
CA HIS A 163 -21.81 -0.30 3.46
C HIS A 163 -21.46 -0.42 1.96
N GLY A 164 -20.17 -0.55 1.63
CA GLY A 164 -19.71 -0.82 0.27
C GLY A 164 -19.78 -2.30 -0.11
N SER A 165 -19.11 -2.65 -1.21
CA SER A 165 -19.03 -4.02 -1.70
C SER A 165 -17.65 -4.61 -1.48
N LEU A 166 -17.58 -5.87 -1.03
CA LEU A 166 -16.39 -6.70 -1.09
C LEU A 166 -16.58 -7.72 -2.21
N LEU A 167 -15.62 -7.81 -3.13
CA LEU A 167 -15.68 -8.68 -4.31
C LEU A 167 -14.36 -9.43 -4.50
N LYS A 168 -14.40 -10.52 -5.26
CA LYS A 168 -13.20 -11.24 -5.71
C LYS A 168 -12.59 -10.51 -6.91
N ALA A 169 -11.29 -10.28 -6.88
CA ALA A 169 -10.54 -9.94 -8.09
C ALA A 169 -10.55 -11.13 -9.07
N ASN A 170 -10.45 -10.84 -10.37
CA ASN A 170 -10.39 -11.87 -11.42
C ASN A 170 -9.16 -11.76 -12.33
N VAL A 171 -8.25 -10.83 -12.01
CA VAL A 171 -6.93 -10.76 -12.60
C VAL A 171 -5.93 -10.67 -11.45
N CYS A 172 -4.87 -11.48 -11.49
CA CYS A 172 -3.80 -11.41 -10.52
C CYS A 172 -2.43 -11.50 -11.20
N TYR A 173 -1.50 -10.70 -10.69
CA TYR A 173 -0.12 -10.65 -11.15
C TYR A 173 0.74 -11.41 -10.15
N ASN A 174 1.21 -12.59 -10.51
CA ASN A 174 2.06 -13.44 -9.69
C ASN A 174 3.54 -13.19 -10.01
N LEU A 175 4.34 -12.83 -9.00
CA LEU A 175 5.76 -12.53 -9.19
C LEU A 175 6.60 -13.76 -9.57
N ASN A 176 6.07 -14.98 -9.47
CA ASN A 176 6.67 -16.23 -9.97
C ASN A 176 8.11 -16.50 -9.46
N TYR A 177 8.39 -16.19 -8.20
CA TYR A 177 9.66 -16.54 -7.56
C TYR A 177 9.59 -16.91 -6.07
N ASP A 178 8.48 -16.66 -5.38
CA ASP A 178 8.25 -16.99 -3.97
C ASP A 178 6.82 -17.54 -3.78
N GLU A 179 6.54 -18.19 -2.66
CA GLU A 179 5.17 -18.62 -2.31
C GLU A 179 4.30 -17.40 -1.91
N ASN A 180 3.04 -17.35 -2.34
CA ASN A 180 2.07 -16.28 -2.06
C ASN A 180 2.56 -14.85 -2.41
N ASN A 181 2.99 -14.66 -3.66
CA ASN A 181 3.66 -13.46 -4.14
C ASN A 181 2.83 -12.66 -5.17
N TYR A 182 1.56 -12.39 -4.87
CA TYR A 182 0.79 -11.47 -5.69
C TYR A 182 1.41 -10.07 -5.63
N TYR A 183 1.72 -9.53 -6.79
CA TYR A 183 2.20 -8.17 -6.94
C TYR A 183 1.06 -7.17 -6.79
N TYR A 184 0.05 -7.33 -7.65
CA TYR A 184 -1.21 -6.60 -7.66
C TYR A 184 -2.33 -7.49 -8.18
N ILE A 185 -3.56 -7.02 -7.99
CA ILE A 185 -4.79 -7.66 -8.49
C ILE A 185 -5.64 -6.63 -9.23
N ASP A 186 -6.54 -7.10 -10.07
CA ASP A 186 -7.47 -6.28 -10.84
C ASP A 186 -8.81 -7.01 -11.05
N TYR A 187 -9.82 -6.27 -11.49
CA TYR A 187 -11.11 -6.76 -11.93
C TYR A 187 -11.55 -6.08 -13.23
N TYR A 188 -11.99 -6.92 -14.17
CA TYR A 188 -12.54 -6.56 -15.47
C TYR A 188 -13.68 -7.51 -15.85
N GLU A 189 -14.56 -7.09 -16.75
CA GLU A 189 -15.59 -7.96 -17.32
C GLU A 189 -15.00 -8.92 -18.37
N ASN A 190 -15.70 -10.04 -18.61
CA ASN A 190 -15.31 -10.99 -19.64
C ASN A 190 -15.22 -10.33 -21.03
N GLY A 191 -14.14 -10.61 -21.77
CA GLY A 191 -13.86 -10.04 -23.08
C GLY A 191 -13.21 -8.65 -23.06
N GLU A 192 -13.01 -8.04 -21.88
CA GLU A 192 -12.26 -6.78 -21.77
C GLU A 192 -10.74 -6.99 -21.91
N LYS A 193 -10.04 -5.93 -22.31
CA LYS A 193 -8.58 -5.86 -22.23
C LYS A 193 -8.15 -5.29 -20.88
N ILE A 194 -7.02 -5.76 -20.39
CA ILE A 194 -6.37 -5.14 -19.24
C ILE A 194 -5.79 -3.79 -19.66
N SER A 195 -6.29 -2.71 -19.06
CA SER A 195 -5.94 -1.32 -19.37
C SER A 195 -5.06 -0.64 -18.33
N TYR A 196 -5.00 -1.17 -17.10
CA TYR A 196 -4.19 -0.63 -16.01
C TYR A 196 -3.06 -1.61 -15.70
N ILE A 197 -1.93 -1.40 -16.37
CA ILE A 197 -0.77 -2.27 -16.26
C ILE A 197 0.02 -1.85 -15.01
N PRO A 198 0.37 -2.79 -14.10
CA PRO A 198 1.16 -2.45 -12.93
C PRO A 198 2.57 -1.98 -13.33
N PRO A 199 3.28 -1.27 -12.43
CA PRO A 199 4.69 -0.94 -12.64
C PRO A 199 5.54 -2.17 -12.94
N ILE A 200 6.73 -2.00 -13.52
CA ILE A 200 7.61 -3.14 -13.78
C ILE A 200 8.15 -3.66 -12.43
N PRO A 201 7.87 -4.91 -12.04
CA PRO A 201 8.37 -5.44 -10.78
C PRO A 201 9.90 -5.52 -10.81
N GLN A 202 10.53 -5.34 -9.66
CA GLN A 202 11.99 -5.37 -9.52
C GLN A 202 12.43 -6.60 -8.74
N ARG A 203 13.53 -7.21 -9.15
CA ARG A 203 14.14 -8.36 -8.47
C ARG A 203 15.64 -8.32 -8.62
N ASP A 204 16.36 -8.27 -7.50
CA ASP A 204 17.81 -8.16 -7.49
C ASP A 204 18.49 -9.29 -8.27
N GLY A 205 19.35 -8.92 -9.22
CA GLY A 205 20.08 -9.86 -10.07
C GLY A 205 19.27 -10.44 -11.23
N TYR A 206 18.03 -9.99 -11.46
CA TYR A 206 17.19 -10.44 -12.56
C TYR A 206 16.64 -9.27 -13.37
N THR A 207 16.38 -9.52 -14.64
CA THR A 207 15.62 -8.63 -15.53
C THR A 207 14.22 -9.18 -15.73
N PHE A 208 13.22 -8.31 -15.62
CA PHE A 208 11.83 -8.64 -15.92
C PHE A 208 11.64 -8.90 -17.43
N GLY A 209 11.14 -10.09 -17.77
CA GLY A 209 10.97 -10.57 -19.14
C GLY A 209 9.54 -10.46 -19.68
N GLY A 210 8.60 -9.93 -18.90
CA GLY A 210 7.18 -9.82 -19.26
C GLY A 210 6.26 -10.70 -18.41
N TRP A 211 4.96 -10.56 -18.67
CA TRP A 211 3.89 -11.32 -18.04
C TRP A 211 3.43 -12.48 -18.94
N PHE A 212 3.22 -13.65 -18.37
CA PHE A 212 2.90 -14.90 -19.07
C PHE A 212 1.66 -15.57 -18.48
N GLN A 213 0.96 -16.38 -19.26
CA GLN A 213 -0.30 -17.00 -18.85
C GLN A 213 -0.10 -18.22 -17.93
N GLU A 214 1.14 -18.67 -17.76
CA GLU A 214 1.49 -19.82 -16.94
C GLU A 214 2.89 -19.67 -16.31
N ALA A 215 3.10 -20.36 -15.20
CA ALA A 215 4.33 -20.28 -14.41
C ALA A 215 5.60 -20.66 -15.20
N ASP A 216 5.48 -21.57 -16.18
CA ASP A 216 6.57 -21.99 -17.06
C ASP A 216 6.98 -20.90 -18.07
N CYS A 217 6.22 -19.81 -18.18
CA CYS A 217 6.50 -18.64 -19.00
C CYS A 217 6.75 -18.95 -20.49
N ILE A 218 5.79 -19.64 -21.10
CA ILE A 218 5.78 -20.07 -22.50
C ILE A 218 4.96 -19.09 -23.36
N ASN A 219 3.73 -18.78 -22.95
CA ASN A 219 2.77 -17.92 -23.63
C ASN A 219 2.73 -16.54 -22.99
N GLN A 220 3.39 -15.57 -23.63
CA GLN A 220 3.40 -14.19 -23.16
C GLN A 220 2.02 -13.56 -23.33
N TRP A 221 1.57 -12.81 -22.32
CA TRP A 221 0.37 -11.97 -22.40
C TRP A 221 0.69 -10.67 -23.15
N ASN A 222 -0.14 -10.34 -24.14
CA ASN A 222 -0.05 -9.10 -24.89
C ASN A 222 -1.19 -8.14 -24.49
N PHE A 223 -0.88 -7.14 -23.68
CA PHE A 223 -1.86 -6.15 -23.19
C PHE A 223 -2.55 -5.34 -24.31
N ASP A 224 -1.95 -5.24 -25.50
CA ASP A 224 -2.54 -4.51 -26.63
C ASP A 224 -3.60 -5.34 -27.38
N THR A 225 -3.52 -6.67 -27.35
CA THR A 225 -4.36 -7.55 -28.18
C THR A 225 -5.22 -8.51 -27.39
N ASP A 226 -4.70 -9.02 -26.28
CA ASP A 226 -5.33 -10.12 -25.54
C ASP A 226 -6.48 -9.60 -24.69
N THR A 227 -7.52 -10.42 -24.59
CA THR A 227 -8.74 -10.13 -23.83
C THR A 227 -8.94 -11.21 -22.78
N LEU A 228 -9.56 -10.84 -21.67
CA LEU A 228 -9.86 -11.79 -20.61
C LEU A 228 -10.92 -12.79 -21.04
N GLU A 229 -10.65 -14.07 -20.77
CA GLU A 229 -11.60 -15.16 -20.94
C GLU A 229 -12.04 -15.64 -19.55
N ILE A 230 -13.10 -15.03 -19.04
CA ILE A 230 -13.71 -15.38 -17.74
C ILE A 230 -14.97 -16.20 -17.99
N SER A 231 -15.02 -17.39 -17.40
CA SER A 231 -16.12 -18.34 -17.55
C SER A 231 -16.43 -19.01 -16.21
N GLU A 232 -17.44 -19.90 -16.18
CA GLU A 232 -17.69 -20.72 -15.00
C GLU A 232 -16.49 -21.61 -14.63
N GLU A 233 -15.68 -22.02 -15.62
CA GLU A 233 -14.48 -22.85 -15.44
C GLU A 233 -13.24 -21.99 -15.14
N THR A 234 -13.17 -20.78 -15.69
CA THR A 234 -12.03 -19.86 -15.56
C THR A 234 -12.49 -18.59 -14.87
N GLN A 235 -12.47 -18.61 -13.53
CA GLN A 235 -12.96 -17.48 -12.73
C GLN A 235 -11.90 -16.38 -12.53
N GLU A 236 -10.64 -16.67 -12.84
CA GLU A 236 -9.49 -15.80 -12.60
C GLU A 236 -8.43 -15.99 -13.68
N MET A 237 -7.88 -14.89 -14.19
CA MET A 237 -6.70 -14.84 -15.05
C MET A 237 -5.46 -14.58 -14.18
N LYS A 238 -4.54 -15.55 -14.15
CA LYS A 238 -3.26 -15.41 -13.44
C LYS A 238 -2.14 -15.11 -14.43
N LEU A 239 -1.47 -13.98 -14.27
CA LEU A 239 -0.31 -13.60 -15.06
C LEU A 239 0.98 -13.79 -14.24
N PHE A 240 1.93 -14.54 -14.77
CA PHE A 240 3.18 -14.91 -14.13
C PHE A 240 4.35 -14.10 -14.69
N ALA A 241 5.12 -13.48 -13.81
CA ALA A 241 6.31 -12.75 -14.20
C ALA A 241 7.40 -13.70 -14.71
N LYS A 242 8.03 -13.36 -15.83
CA LYS A 242 9.25 -14.04 -16.29
C LYS A 242 10.47 -13.31 -15.77
N TRP A 243 11.43 -14.05 -15.23
CA TRP A 243 12.70 -13.50 -14.74
C TRP A 243 13.88 -14.08 -15.49
N ILE A 244 14.74 -13.20 -15.98
CA ILE A 244 15.96 -13.56 -16.71
C ILE A 244 17.15 -13.24 -15.81
N VAL A 245 17.98 -14.23 -15.49
CA VAL A 245 19.18 -14.02 -14.66
C VAL A 245 20.09 -12.99 -15.35
N GLY A 246 20.42 -11.92 -14.64
CA GLY A 246 21.44 -10.98 -15.07
C GLY A 246 22.80 -11.66 -15.04
N GLN A 247 23.46 -11.81 -16.19
CA GLN A 247 24.83 -12.30 -16.21
C GLN A 247 25.73 -11.29 -15.49
N GLN A 248 26.35 -11.69 -14.38
CA GLN A 248 27.48 -10.95 -13.85
C GLN A 248 28.58 -10.96 -14.92
N ALA A 249 29.12 -9.80 -15.26
CA ALA A 249 30.37 -9.74 -15.99
C ALA A 249 31.44 -10.43 -15.14
N GLU A 250 31.85 -11.64 -15.53
CA GLU A 250 33.09 -12.24 -15.03
C GLU A 250 34.23 -11.27 -15.37
N ASN A 251 34.75 -10.59 -14.35
CA ASN A 251 36.01 -9.86 -14.40
C ASN A 251 37.10 -10.70 -13.74
#